data_AF-A0AAV6B0V0-F1
#
_entry.id   AF-A0AAV6B0V0-F1
#
_cell.length_a   1.000
_cell.length_b   1.000
_cell.length_c   1.000
_cell.angle_alpha   90.00
_cell.angle_beta   90.00
_cell.angle_gamma   90.00
#
_symmetry.space_group_name_H-M   'P 1'
#
loop_
_entity.id
_entity.type
_entity.pdbx_description
1 polymer ?
#
loop_
_entity_poly.entity_id
_entity_poly.type
_entity_poly.pdbx_seq_one_letter_code
_entity_poly.pdbx_strand_id
1 'polypeptide(L)'
;MTALPPFDSIQGEKLTHEQTAYLDGFFAGLRERGLTFANVMPNPVTQAATDSAASIFEERTKRELHPLDSYPLLLEHAAANKAPDKENIFRFKWHGLFFLTPHKEAFMCRLRLPGGVLKSFQLRELARVSQELTSGYVQITTRANFQLRLIEPRNAPEFLRRIQSVGLSSKGVGADNIRNITANPTAGLDPDELIDTLPLCNELAQIIANDRSLYDLPRKFNVAFEGGGLIGTVEDTNDIGLKAVRIDQPQKHGDSEIPVGVYF
;
A
#
# COMPACT_ATOMS: atom_id res chain seq x y z
N MET A 1 16.31 16.95 30.31
CA MET A 1 17.65 16.86 29.71
C MET A 1 17.50 17.09 28.21
N THR A 2 18.30 17.99 27.67
CA THR A 2 18.18 18.66 26.36
C THR A 2 17.94 17.69 25.20
N ALA A 3 16.82 17.88 24.51
CA ALA A 3 16.35 17.08 23.39
C ALA A 3 16.74 17.76 22.07
N LEU A 4 17.98 17.56 21.65
CA LEU A 4 18.42 17.80 20.28
C LEU A 4 17.91 16.65 19.39
N PRO A 5 17.77 16.85 18.07
CA PRO A 5 17.62 15.74 17.14
C PRO A 5 18.69 14.66 17.42
N PRO A 6 18.40 13.36 17.24
CA PRO A 6 19.35 12.29 17.56
C PRO A 6 20.62 12.29 16.69
N PHE A 7 20.74 13.26 15.79
CA PHE A 7 21.86 13.50 14.90
C PHE A 7 21.92 15.00 14.55
N ASP A 8 23.12 15.53 14.42
CA ASP A 8 23.37 16.93 14.02
C ASP A 8 23.91 17.04 12.58
N SER A 9 24.03 15.90 11.89
CA SER A 9 24.56 15.79 10.53
C SER A 9 23.92 14.64 9.75
N ILE A 10 23.90 14.77 8.42
CA ILE A 10 23.47 13.74 7.47
C ILE A 10 24.62 13.56 6.48
N GLN A 11 25.12 12.33 6.32
CA GLN A 11 26.26 12.01 5.42
C GLN A 11 27.52 12.88 5.63
N GLY A 12 27.73 13.37 6.86
CA GLY A 12 28.89 14.21 7.21
C GLY A 12 28.67 15.71 7.03
N GLU A 13 27.54 16.13 6.44
CA GLU A 13 27.15 17.55 6.34
C GLU A 13 26.30 17.95 7.54
N LYS A 14 26.59 19.11 8.13
CA LYS A 14 25.78 19.66 9.23
C LYS A 14 24.42 20.09 8.74
N LEU A 15 23.40 19.87 9.56
CA LEU A 15 22.05 20.34 9.28
C LEU A 15 22.01 21.86 9.12
N THR A 16 21.26 22.33 8.12
CA THR A 16 20.97 23.75 7.96
C THR A 16 20.01 24.22 9.05
N HIS A 17 19.98 25.53 9.32
CA HIS A 17 19.07 26.10 10.31
C HIS A 17 17.58 25.78 10.02
N GLU A 18 17.18 25.75 8.75
CA GLU A 18 15.83 25.39 8.33
C GLU A 18 15.52 23.91 8.59
N GLN A 19 16.47 23.02 8.31
CA GLN A 19 16.34 21.59 8.62
C GLN A 19 16.24 21.35 10.12
N THR A 20 17.06 22.03 10.92
CA THR A 20 17.01 21.95 12.39
C THR A 20 15.64 22.41 12.91
N ALA A 21 15.15 23.57 12.47
CA ALA A 21 13.86 24.11 12.90
C ALA A 21 12.68 23.19 12.50
N TYR A 22 12.72 22.61 11.30
CA TYR A 22 11.71 21.64 10.86
C TYR A 22 11.72 20.37 11.73
N LEU A 23 12.91 19.80 11.96
CA LEU A 23 13.07 18.60 12.76
C LEU A 23 12.63 18.84 14.20
N ASP A 24 12.95 19.99 14.79
CA ASP A 24 12.49 20.36 16.13
C ASP A 24 10.97 20.38 16.24
N GLY A 25 10.28 20.98 15.25
CA GLY A 25 8.81 20.99 15.18
C GLY A 25 8.23 19.59 14.99
N PHE A 26 8.84 18.79 14.12
CA PHE A 26 8.44 17.41 13.87
C PHE A 26 8.57 16.53 15.12
N PHE A 27 9.72 16.57 15.80
CA PHE A 27 9.96 15.82 17.03
C PHE A 27 9.10 16.33 18.19
N ALA A 28 8.79 17.63 18.25
CA ALA A 28 7.80 18.15 19.18
C ALA A 28 6.42 17.53 18.97
N GLY A 29 5.96 17.42 17.73
CA GLY A 29 4.68 16.79 17.40
C GLY A 29 4.62 15.29 17.70
N LEU A 30 5.74 14.56 17.53
CA LEU A 30 5.82 13.15 17.91
C LEU A 30 5.73 12.93 19.43
N ARG A 31 6.35 13.83 20.22
CA ARG A 31 6.29 13.78 21.70
C ARG A 31 4.88 13.96 22.23
N GLU A 32 4.12 14.93 21.72
CA GLU A 32 2.71 15.13 22.09
C GLU A 32 1.85 13.90 21.81
N ARG A 33 2.28 13.04 20.87
CA ARG A 33 1.60 11.78 20.52
C ARG A 33 2.16 10.56 21.25
N GLY A 34 3.11 10.73 22.17
CA GLY A 34 3.74 9.63 22.91
C GLY A 34 4.61 8.70 22.06
N LEU A 35 5.02 9.13 20.86
CA LEU A 35 5.82 8.34 19.92
C LEU A 35 7.31 8.69 20.07
N THR A 36 8.17 7.68 20.19
CA THR A 36 9.65 7.86 20.18
C THR A 36 10.25 7.29 18.91
N PHE A 37 11.41 7.81 18.48
CA PHE A 37 12.08 7.34 17.26
C PHE A 37 12.55 5.88 17.37
N ALA A 38 12.75 5.38 18.60
CA ALA A 38 13.04 3.96 18.86
C ALA A 38 11.84 3.03 18.59
N ASN A 39 10.62 3.58 18.46
CA ASN A 39 9.44 2.81 18.04
C ASN A 39 9.42 2.58 16.52
N VAL A 40 10.31 3.22 15.76
CA VAL A 40 10.52 2.92 14.35
C VAL A 40 11.38 1.66 14.30
N MET A 41 10.75 0.52 14.02
CA MET A 41 11.47 -0.73 13.79
C MET A 41 12.57 -0.47 12.76
N PRO A 42 13.83 -0.86 13.02
CA PRO A 42 14.87 -0.77 12.01
C PRO A 42 14.39 -1.52 10.77
N ASN A 43 14.68 -0.98 9.57
CA ASN A 43 14.43 -1.72 8.34
C ASN A 43 15.03 -3.12 8.51
N PRO A 44 14.26 -4.20 8.28
CA PRO A 44 14.82 -5.55 8.39
C PRO A 44 16.06 -5.61 7.53
N VAL A 45 17.18 -5.98 8.16
CA VAL A 45 18.45 -6.15 7.47
C VAL A 45 18.21 -7.23 6.43
N THR A 46 18.41 -6.89 5.15
CA THR A 46 18.40 -7.86 4.07
C THR A 46 19.43 -8.92 4.44
N GLN A 47 18.99 -10.12 4.82
CA GLN A 47 19.91 -11.19 5.19
C GLN A 47 20.82 -11.46 3.99
N ALA A 48 22.13 -11.43 4.23
CA ALA A 48 23.11 -11.79 3.21
C ALA A 48 22.97 -13.28 2.86
N ALA A 49 22.72 -13.52 1.58
CA ALA A 49 22.83 -14.74 0.78
C ALA A 49 22.85 -16.10 1.49
N THR A 50 21.79 -16.87 1.27
CA THR A 50 21.96 -18.28 0.91
C THR A 50 22.05 -18.37 -0.61
N ASP A 51 23.26 -18.62 -1.11
CA ASP A 51 23.50 -19.00 -2.50
C ASP A 51 22.79 -20.33 -2.78
N SER A 52 21.75 -20.28 -3.60
CA SER A 52 21.35 -21.44 -4.39
C SER A 52 20.83 -20.98 -5.76
N ALA A 53 21.45 -21.58 -6.78
CA ALA A 53 21.08 -21.66 -8.19
C ALA A 53 19.88 -20.83 -8.72
N ALA A 54 20.17 -20.02 -9.74
CA ALA A 54 19.21 -19.40 -10.67
C ALA A 54 18.01 -18.69 -10.02
N SER A 55 18.29 -17.60 -9.28
CA SER A 55 17.25 -16.64 -8.92
C SER A 55 16.51 -16.19 -10.18
N ILE A 56 15.19 -16.42 -10.23
CA ILE A 56 14.34 -15.94 -11.32
C ILE A 56 14.47 -14.41 -11.46
N PHE A 57 14.10 -13.89 -12.64
CA PHE A 57 14.25 -12.48 -12.98
C PHE A 57 13.71 -11.55 -11.88
N GLU A 58 12.51 -11.86 -11.38
CA GLU A 58 11.82 -11.11 -10.34
C GLU A 58 12.63 -11.06 -9.03
N GLU A 59 13.00 -12.21 -8.48
CA GLU A 59 13.78 -12.31 -7.24
C GLU A 59 15.16 -11.65 -7.37
N ARG A 60 15.81 -11.78 -8.53
CA ARG A 60 17.10 -11.11 -8.79
C ARG A 60 16.92 -9.60 -8.79
N THR A 61 15.89 -9.10 -9.48
CA THR A 61 15.61 -7.65 -9.61
C THR A 61 15.32 -7.02 -8.26
N LYS A 62 14.60 -7.72 -7.37
CA LYS A 62 14.31 -7.28 -5.99
C LYS A 62 15.58 -7.21 -5.13
N ARG A 63 16.49 -8.19 -5.28
CA ARG A 63 17.76 -8.26 -4.54
C ARG A 63 18.77 -7.19 -4.97
N GLU A 64 18.86 -6.92 -6.27
CA GLU A 64 19.75 -5.87 -6.82
C GLU A 64 19.41 -4.47 -6.28
N LEU A 65 18.10 -4.16 -6.22
CA LEU A 65 17.59 -2.93 -5.67
C LEU A 65 16.16 -3.18 -5.17
N HIS A 66 15.96 -3.03 -3.87
CA HIS A 66 14.64 -3.20 -3.28
C HIS A 66 13.65 -2.24 -3.97
N PRO A 67 12.51 -2.72 -4.50
CA PRO A 67 11.66 -1.91 -5.36
C PRO A 67 11.12 -0.61 -4.74
N LEU A 68 10.93 -0.55 -3.42
CA LEU A 68 10.56 0.70 -2.74
C LEU A 68 11.63 1.81 -2.88
N ASP A 69 12.89 1.44 -3.07
CA ASP A 69 14.01 2.39 -3.18
C ASP A 69 14.25 2.81 -4.64
N SER A 70 13.41 2.35 -5.58
CA SER A 70 13.49 2.69 -7.01
C SER A 70 12.91 4.07 -7.37
N TYR A 71 12.42 4.83 -6.39
CA TYR A 71 11.81 6.14 -6.65
C TYR A 71 12.75 7.16 -7.33
N PRO A 72 14.05 7.26 -6.99
CA PRO A 72 14.98 8.11 -7.74
C PRO A 72 15.08 7.73 -9.22
N LEU A 73 15.09 6.44 -9.55
CA LEU A 73 15.07 5.97 -10.94
C LEU A 73 13.77 6.37 -11.65
N LEU A 74 12.63 6.35 -10.95
CA LEU A 74 11.37 6.85 -11.50
C LEU A 74 11.48 8.34 -11.86
N LEU A 75 12.14 9.16 -11.03
CA LEU A 75 12.36 10.58 -11.32
C LEU A 75 13.27 10.79 -12.53
N GLU A 76 14.34 10.02 -12.67
CA GLU A 76 15.24 10.07 -13.83
C GLU A 76 14.48 9.74 -15.13
N HIS A 77 13.68 8.68 -15.11
CA HIS A 77 12.83 8.30 -16.23
C HIS A 77 11.78 9.36 -16.55
N ALA A 78 11.19 9.99 -15.53
CA ALA A 78 10.24 11.07 -15.71
C ALA A 78 10.89 12.32 -16.33
N ALA A 79 12.05 12.74 -15.83
CA ALA A 79 12.79 13.89 -16.32
C ALA A 79 13.17 13.75 -17.81
N ALA A 80 13.54 12.54 -18.22
CA ALA A 80 13.85 12.23 -19.63
C ALA A 80 12.62 11.87 -20.47
N ASN A 81 11.41 11.85 -19.89
CA ASN A 81 10.19 11.29 -20.47
C ASN A 81 10.41 9.91 -21.15
N LYS A 82 11.21 9.06 -20.50
CA LYS A 82 11.77 7.84 -21.06
C LYS A 82 10.98 6.63 -20.60
N ALA A 83 10.65 5.74 -21.55
CA ALA A 83 10.12 4.41 -21.23
C ALA A 83 11.07 3.65 -20.27
N PRO A 84 10.55 3.00 -19.22
CA PRO A 84 11.35 2.15 -18.34
C PRO A 84 11.94 0.96 -19.07
N ASP A 85 13.15 0.57 -18.68
CA ASP A 85 13.74 -0.73 -19.05
C ASP A 85 13.01 -1.88 -18.33
N LYS A 86 13.40 -3.12 -18.64
CA LYS A 86 12.70 -4.33 -18.18
C LYS A 86 12.64 -4.41 -16.65
N GLU A 87 13.75 -4.11 -15.99
CA GLU A 87 13.89 -4.12 -14.53
C GLU A 87 13.03 -3.01 -13.90
N ASN A 88 13.04 -1.80 -14.46
CA ASN A 88 12.25 -0.68 -13.94
C ASN A 88 10.75 -0.83 -14.24
N ILE A 89 10.37 -1.49 -15.34
CA ILE A 89 8.97 -1.92 -15.57
C ILE A 89 8.48 -2.80 -14.42
N PHE A 90 9.35 -3.64 -13.87
CA PHE A 90 9.03 -4.48 -12.73
C PHE A 90 9.03 -3.69 -11.41
N ARG A 91 10.08 -2.91 -11.13
CA ARG A 91 10.22 -2.14 -9.88
C ARG A 91 9.13 -1.10 -9.69
N PHE A 92 8.73 -0.38 -10.74
CA PHE A 92 7.73 0.69 -10.64
C PHE A 92 6.33 0.19 -10.28
N LYS A 93 6.07 -1.13 -10.35
CA LYS A 93 4.83 -1.75 -9.84
C LYS A 93 4.67 -1.59 -8.33
N TRP A 94 5.76 -1.41 -7.57
CA TRP A 94 5.70 -1.08 -6.15
C TRP A 94 5.22 0.35 -5.87
N HIS A 95 5.34 1.24 -6.84
CA HIS A 95 4.72 2.58 -6.81
C HIS A 95 3.34 2.59 -7.48
N GLY A 96 2.83 1.40 -7.80
CA GLY A 96 1.54 1.17 -8.43
C GLY A 96 1.48 1.52 -9.91
N LEU A 97 2.63 1.73 -10.56
CA LEU A 97 2.76 2.08 -11.97
C LEU A 97 3.04 0.82 -12.80
N PHE A 98 2.19 0.56 -13.78
CA PHE A 98 2.27 -0.57 -14.71
C PHE A 98 2.45 -0.04 -16.12
N PHE A 99 3.60 -0.28 -16.72
CA PHE A 99 3.87 0.19 -18.08
C PHE A 99 3.08 -0.62 -19.12
N LEU A 100 2.51 0.06 -20.11
CA LEU A 100 1.50 -0.49 -21.04
C LEU A 100 2.08 -1.01 -22.38
N THR A 101 3.38 -1.27 -22.44
CA THR A 101 4.06 -1.87 -23.60
C THR A 101 3.50 -3.27 -23.92
N PRO A 102 3.35 -3.62 -25.21
CA PRO A 102 3.75 -2.87 -26.42
C PRO A 102 2.70 -1.89 -26.94
N HIS A 103 1.53 -1.79 -26.31
CA HIS A 103 0.40 -1.05 -26.90
C HIS A 103 0.50 0.46 -26.76
N LYS A 104 1.06 0.96 -25.64
CA LYS A 104 1.22 2.38 -25.35
C LYS A 104 2.46 2.64 -24.48
N GLU A 105 3.18 3.72 -24.77
CA GLU A 105 4.31 4.20 -23.97
C GLU A 105 3.85 5.06 -22.79
N ALA A 106 3.05 4.47 -21.90
CA ALA A 106 2.52 5.15 -20.73
C ALA A 106 2.24 4.16 -19.61
N PHE A 107 2.02 4.68 -18.41
CA PHE A 107 1.65 3.91 -17.24
C PHE A 107 0.13 3.81 -17.06
N MET A 108 -0.30 2.69 -16.51
CA MET A 108 -1.52 2.59 -15.71
C MET A 108 -1.11 2.69 -14.24
N CYS A 109 -1.81 3.51 -13.45
CA CYS A 109 -1.67 3.52 -12.01
C CYS A 109 -2.86 2.84 -11.34
N ARG A 110 -2.57 1.97 -10.37
CA ARG A 110 -3.56 1.39 -9.45
C ARG A 110 -3.40 2.02 -8.07
N LEU A 111 -4.49 2.20 -7.36
CA LEU A 111 -4.49 2.76 -6.01
C LEU A 111 -4.55 1.66 -4.93
N ARG A 112 -4.51 2.03 -3.67
CA ARG A 112 -4.82 1.21 -2.49
C ARG A 112 -6.01 1.86 -1.79
N LEU A 113 -7.17 1.20 -1.84
CA LEU A 113 -8.44 1.62 -1.27
C LEU A 113 -8.97 0.47 -0.39
N PRO A 114 -8.53 0.37 0.87
CA PRO A 114 -9.01 -0.66 1.79
C PRO A 114 -10.54 -0.64 1.88
N GLY A 115 -11.18 -1.79 1.68
CA GLY A 115 -12.64 -1.91 1.66
C GLY A 115 -13.34 -1.15 0.52
N GLY A 116 -12.61 -0.57 -0.44
CA GLY A 116 -13.19 0.26 -1.50
C GLY A 116 -13.74 1.60 -1.04
N VAL A 117 -13.40 2.04 0.17
CA VAL A 117 -13.93 3.28 0.75
C VAL A 117 -13.18 4.50 0.23
N LEU A 118 -13.94 5.54 -0.13
CA LEU A 118 -13.42 6.82 -0.57
C LEU A 118 -14.25 7.97 -0.02
N LYS A 119 -13.58 9.10 0.22
CA LYS A 119 -14.24 10.37 0.54
C LYS A 119 -14.50 11.19 -0.72
N SER A 120 -15.52 12.04 -0.68
CA SER A 120 -15.94 12.84 -1.84
C SER A 120 -14.83 13.74 -2.40
N PHE A 121 -13.97 14.32 -1.54
CA PHE A 121 -12.85 15.15 -1.98
C PHE A 121 -11.74 14.32 -2.68
N GLN A 122 -11.53 13.07 -2.27
CA GLN A 122 -10.58 12.17 -2.92
C GLN A 122 -11.05 11.82 -4.33
N LEU A 123 -12.34 11.52 -4.49
CA LEU A 123 -12.93 11.26 -5.81
C LEU A 123 -12.87 12.48 -6.73
N ARG A 124 -13.11 13.70 -6.21
CA ARG A 124 -12.96 14.94 -6.99
C ARG A 124 -11.52 15.14 -7.47
N GLU A 125 -10.53 14.86 -6.63
CA GLU A 125 -9.13 14.98 -7.04
C GLU A 125 -8.75 13.93 -8.08
N LEU A 126 -9.21 12.69 -7.92
CA LEU A 126 -9.02 11.65 -8.94
C LEU A 126 -9.65 12.04 -10.28
N ALA A 127 -10.81 12.69 -10.29
CA ALA A 127 -11.43 13.19 -11.51
C ALA A 127 -10.57 14.27 -12.20
N ARG A 128 -10.04 15.24 -11.43
CA ARG A 128 -9.14 16.29 -11.95
C ARG A 128 -7.84 15.69 -12.50
N VAL A 129 -7.16 14.88 -11.70
CA VAL A 129 -5.95 14.16 -12.10
C VAL A 129 -6.22 13.35 -13.36
N SER A 130 -7.38 12.69 -13.46
CA SER A 130 -7.73 11.91 -14.64
C SER A 130 -7.83 12.75 -15.91
N GLN A 131 -8.37 13.96 -15.83
CA GLN A 131 -8.51 14.87 -16.98
C GLN A 131 -7.18 15.49 -17.39
N GLU A 132 -6.33 15.82 -16.40
CA GLU A 132 -5.10 16.59 -16.63
C GLU A 132 -3.89 15.72 -16.97
N LEU A 133 -3.77 14.55 -16.36
CA LEU A 133 -2.54 13.72 -16.40
C LEU A 133 -2.74 12.32 -17.00
N THR A 134 -3.99 11.96 -17.33
CA THR A 134 -4.35 10.59 -17.77
C THR A 134 -5.31 10.65 -18.97
N SER A 135 -6.01 9.56 -19.29
CA SER A 135 -6.95 9.47 -20.41
C SER A 135 -8.31 10.13 -20.19
N GLY A 136 -8.57 10.78 -19.06
CA GLY A 136 -9.90 11.28 -18.69
C GLY A 136 -10.89 10.22 -18.16
N TYR A 137 -10.45 8.97 -18.02
CA TYR A 137 -11.27 7.87 -17.51
C TYR A 137 -10.69 7.25 -16.24
N VAL A 138 -11.58 6.90 -15.31
CA VAL A 138 -11.27 6.10 -14.12
C VAL A 138 -11.99 4.76 -14.24
N GLN A 139 -11.28 3.66 -14.05
CA GLN A 139 -11.83 2.31 -14.16
C GLN A 139 -11.95 1.65 -12.80
N ILE A 140 -13.12 1.06 -12.52
CA ILE A 140 -13.33 0.24 -11.32
C ILE A 140 -12.80 -1.16 -11.57
N THR A 141 -12.10 -1.72 -10.60
CA THR A 141 -11.55 -3.08 -10.65
C THR A 141 -12.42 -4.06 -9.87
N THR A 142 -12.26 -5.36 -10.15
CA THR A 142 -12.92 -6.45 -9.41
C THR A 142 -12.53 -6.53 -7.93
N ARG A 143 -11.55 -5.73 -7.47
CA ARG A 143 -11.12 -5.68 -6.06
C ARG A 143 -11.48 -4.34 -5.39
N ALA A 144 -12.64 -3.78 -5.73
CA ALA A 144 -13.16 -2.52 -5.16
C ALA A 144 -12.10 -1.40 -5.14
N ASN A 145 -11.53 -1.10 -6.30
CA ASN A 145 -10.39 -0.20 -6.43
C ASN A 145 -10.45 0.53 -7.76
N PHE A 146 -9.62 1.56 -7.95
CA PHE A 146 -9.54 2.35 -9.17
C PHE A 146 -8.21 2.17 -9.92
N GLN A 147 -8.31 2.27 -11.25
CA GLN A 147 -7.19 2.35 -12.18
C GLN A 147 -7.33 3.57 -13.09
N LEU A 148 -6.22 4.29 -13.27
CA LEU A 148 -6.12 5.41 -14.19
C LEU A 148 -5.02 5.09 -15.22
N ARG A 149 -5.24 5.41 -16.49
CA ARG A 149 -4.39 4.95 -17.60
C ARG A 149 -3.84 6.10 -18.43
N LEU A 150 -2.80 5.80 -19.19
CA LEU A 150 -2.12 6.74 -20.09
C LEU A 150 -1.41 7.87 -19.34
N ILE A 151 -0.81 7.56 -18.19
CA ILE A 151 0.07 8.48 -17.47
C ILE A 151 1.43 8.45 -18.17
N GLU A 152 1.82 9.53 -18.83
CA GLU A 152 3.13 9.65 -19.45
C GLU A 152 4.25 9.58 -18.40
N PRO A 153 5.45 9.07 -18.72
CA PRO A 153 6.55 9.00 -17.77
C PRO A 153 6.86 10.32 -17.07
N ARG A 154 6.87 11.43 -17.80
CA ARG A 154 7.07 12.79 -17.23
C ARG A 154 6.01 13.20 -16.19
N ASN A 155 4.79 12.68 -16.30
CA ASN A 155 3.67 13.02 -15.43
C ASN A 155 3.57 12.09 -14.21
N ALA A 156 4.29 10.97 -14.19
CA ALA A 156 4.17 9.97 -13.14
C ALA A 156 4.47 10.52 -11.73
N PRO A 157 5.54 11.30 -11.49
CA PRO A 157 5.80 11.87 -10.16
C PRO A 157 4.70 12.82 -9.69
N GLU A 158 4.21 13.68 -10.59
CA GLU A 158 3.13 14.63 -10.30
C GLU A 158 1.81 13.92 -9.99
N PHE A 159 1.48 12.88 -10.77
CA PHE A 159 0.33 12.02 -10.50
C PHE A 159 0.40 11.42 -9.09
N LEU A 160 1.54 10.81 -8.72
CA LEU A 160 1.75 10.19 -7.42
C LEU A 160 1.65 11.20 -6.28
N ARG A 161 2.23 12.39 -6.46
CA ARG A 161 2.15 13.50 -5.50
C ARG A 161 0.71 13.95 -5.26
N ARG A 162 -0.09 14.10 -6.33
CA ARG A 162 -1.48 14.56 -6.23
C ARG A 162 -2.38 13.56 -5.50
N ILE A 163 -2.28 12.27 -5.80
CA ILE A 163 -3.06 11.26 -5.07
C ILE A 163 -2.66 11.21 -3.58
N GLN A 164 -1.37 11.34 -3.28
CA GLN A 164 -0.88 11.38 -1.89
C GLN A 164 -1.35 12.61 -1.14
N SER A 165 -1.46 13.76 -1.81
CA SER A 165 -1.94 15.01 -1.19
C SER A 165 -3.37 14.93 -0.63
N VAL A 166 -4.19 13.99 -1.13
CA VAL A 166 -5.55 13.71 -0.63
C VAL A 166 -5.62 12.44 0.23
N GLY A 167 -4.49 11.93 0.68
CA GLY A 167 -4.40 10.76 1.56
C GLY A 167 -4.65 9.43 0.86
N LEU A 168 -4.56 9.37 -0.47
CA LEU A 168 -4.56 8.12 -1.22
C LEU A 168 -3.14 7.63 -1.44
N SER A 169 -2.98 6.31 -1.63
CA SER A 169 -1.68 5.70 -1.91
C SER A 169 -1.80 4.73 -3.07
N SER A 170 -0.69 4.55 -3.80
CA SER A 170 -0.50 3.49 -4.81
C SER A 170 0.62 2.53 -4.40
N LYS A 171 1.14 2.67 -3.17
CA LYS A 171 2.28 1.89 -2.68
C LYS A 171 1.92 0.41 -2.50
N GLY A 172 2.71 -0.47 -3.11
CA GLY A 172 2.62 -1.93 -3.00
C GLY A 172 1.35 -2.53 -3.55
N VAL A 173 0.84 -2.07 -4.68
CA VAL A 173 -0.44 -2.56 -5.26
C VAL A 173 -0.25 -3.49 -6.46
N GLY A 174 1.01 -3.66 -6.89
CA GLY A 174 1.42 -4.46 -8.03
C GLY A 174 2.48 -5.50 -7.69
N ALA A 175 2.86 -6.30 -8.68
CA ALA A 175 3.87 -7.35 -8.56
C ALA A 175 3.65 -8.24 -7.31
N ASP A 176 4.69 -8.42 -6.51
CA ASP A 176 4.77 -9.35 -5.38
C ASP A 176 4.53 -8.62 -4.06
N ASN A 177 3.30 -8.10 -3.96
CA ASN A 177 2.80 -7.40 -2.79
C ASN A 177 1.41 -7.92 -2.43
N ILE A 178 1.02 -7.65 -1.18
CA ILE A 178 -0.37 -7.77 -0.75
C ILE A 178 -1.20 -6.78 -1.57
N ARG A 179 -2.29 -7.24 -2.19
CA ARG A 179 -3.14 -6.42 -3.05
C ARG A 179 -4.09 -5.55 -2.24
N ASN A 180 -5.08 -5.00 -2.91
CA ASN A 180 -6.15 -4.28 -2.24
C ASN A 180 -6.90 -5.24 -1.29
N ILE A 181 -7.17 -4.78 -0.07
CA ILE A 181 -7.95 -5.50 0.91
C ILE A 181 -9.42 -5.24 0.58
N THR A 182 -10.17 -6.31 0.32
CA THR A 182 -11.60 -6.22 -0.01
C THR A 182 -12.44 -6.49 1.22
N ALA A 183 -13.59 -5.82 1.30
CA ALA A 183 -14.59 -5.93 2.36
C ALA A 183 -15.99 -5.91 1.73
N ASN A 184 -17.03 -6.23 2.50
CA ASN A 184 -18.41 -6.12 2.01
C ASN A 184 -18.65 -4.67 1.58
N PRO A 185 -19.26 -4.42 0.40
CA PRO A 185 -19.53 -3.07 -0.06
C PRO A 185 -20.54 -2.34 0.84
N THR A 186 -21.28 -3.09 1.65
CA THR A 186 -22.28 -2.61 2.62
C THR A 186 -21.81 -2.71 4.07
N ALA A 187 -20.52 -2.98 4.32
CA ALA A 187 -19.98 -3.07 5.68
C ALA A 187 -20.28 -1.80 6.50
N GLY A 188 -20.81 -1.96 7.71
CA GLY A 188 -21.26 -0.88 8.61
C GLY A 188 -22.63 -0.30 8.26
N LEU A 189 -23.29 -0.78 7.20
CA LEU A 189 -24.59 -0.30 6.73
C LEU A 189 -25.64 -1.39 6.60
N ASP A 190 -25.22 -2.65 6.42
CA ASP A 190 -26.09 -3.78 6.18
C ASP A 190 -26.72 -4.26 7.50
N PRO A 191 -28.07 -4.27 7.63
CA PRO A 191 -28.72 -4.75 8.86
C PRO A 191 -28.49 -6.25 9.13
N ASP A 192 -28.11 -7.02 8.10
CA ASP A 192 -27.89 -8.45 8.19
C ASP A 192 -26.38 -8.80 8.37
N GLU A 193 -25.49 -7.82 8.48
CA GLU A 193 -24.08 -8.08 8.77
C GLU A 193 -23.88 -8.63 10.19
N LEU A 194 -22.88 -9.48 10.35
CA LEU A 194 -22.47 -9.98 11.66
C LEU A 194 -21.51 -9.01 12.35
N ILE A 195 -20.66 -8.34 11.57
CA ILE A 195 -19.63 -7.42 12.04
C ILE A 195 -19.19 -6.46 10.92
N ASP A 196 -19.02 -5.17 11.26
CA ASP A 196 -18.37 -4.20 10.38
C ASP A 196 -16.88 -4.52 10.25
N THR A 197 -16.45 -4.87 9.04
CA THR A 197 -15.07 -5.27 8.73
C THR A 197 -14.18 -4.10 8.27
N LEU A 198 -14.72 -2.89 8.06
CA LEU A 198 -13.94 -1.74 7.63
C LEU A 198 -12.84 -1.32 8.62
N PRO A 199 -13.05 -1.36 9.95
CA PRO A 199 -11.97 -1.11 10.91
C PRO A 199 -10.78 -2.08 10.74
N LEU A 200 -11.06 -3.37 10.60
CA LEU A 200 -10.06 -4.42 10.40
C LEU A 200 -9.30 -4.24 9.07
N CYS A 201 -10.03 -3.90 7.99
CA CYS A 201 -9.43 -3.60 6.69
C CYS A 201 -8.47 -2.41 6.77
N ASN A 202 -8.87 -1.35 7.47
CA ASN A 202 -8.04 -0.15 7.63
C ASN A 202 -6.81 -0.43 8.48
N GLU A 203 -6.95 -1.18 9.58
CA GLU A 203 -5.82 -1.56 10.42
C GLU A 203 -4.79 -2.38 9.65
N LEU A 204 -5.22 -3.43 8.95
CA LEU A 204 -4.32 -4.23 8.11
C LEU A 204 -3.67 -3.38 7.00
N ALA A 205 -4.41 -2.44 6.41
CA ALA A 205 -3.84 -1.52 5.42
C ALA A 205 -2.73 -0.65 6.01
N GLN A 206 -2.88 -0.19 7.25
CA GLN A 206 -1.84 0.58 7.95
C GLN A 206 -0.62 -0.29 8.27
N ILE A 207 -0.82 -1.53 8.71
CA ILE A 207 0.28 -2.48 8.94
C ILE A 207 1.06 -2.68 7.64
N ILE A 208 0.38 -2.99 6.55
CA ILE A 208 1.01 -3.18 5.22
C ILE A 208 1.74 -1.92 4.77
N ALA A 209 1.16 -0.73 4.95
CA ALA A 209 1.78 0.51 4.50
C ALA A 209 3.11 0.81 5.21
N ASN A 210 3.22 0.40 6.48
CA ASN A 210 4.31 0.75 7.39
C ASN A 210 5.35 -0.37 7.57
N ASP A 211 5.02 -1.63 7.26
CA ASP A 211 5.97 -2.73 7.36
C ASP A 211 6.66 -3.02 6.03
N ARG A 212 7.95 -2.71 5.95
CA ARG A 212 8.78 -2.94 4.77
C ARG A 212 8.90 -4.42 4.42
N SER A 213 8.84 -5.33 5.39
CA SER A 213 8.97 -6.77 5.14
C SER A 213 7.86 -7.34 4.24
N LEU A 214 6.71 -6.67 4.20
CA LEU A 214 5.55 -7.05 3.38
C LEU A 214 5.66 -6.62 1.91
N TYR A 215 6.79 -6.04 1.51
CA TYR A 215 7.09 -5.59 0.14
C TYR A 215 8.11 -6.47 -0.60
N ASP A 216 8.49 -7.62 -0.04
CA ASP A 216 9.38 -8.59 -0.68
C ASP A 216 8.75 -10.01 -0.65
N LEU A 217 7.47 -10.09 -0.97
CA LEU A 217 6.78 -11.39 -1.01
C LEU A 217 7.29 -12.23 -2.19
N PRO A 218 7.15 -13.58 -2.14
CA PRO A 218 7.44 -14.43 -3.29
C PRO A 218 6.49 -14.19 -4.47
N ARG A 219 5.24 -13.80 -4.18
CA ARG A 219 4.22 -13.52 -5.20
C ARG A 219 3.13 -12.59 -4.66
N LYS A 220 2.23 -12.17 -5.57
CA LYS A 220 0.99 -11.47 -5.23
C LYS A 220 0.22 -12.22 -4.13
N PHE A 221 -0.38 -11.47 -3.21
CA PHE A 221 -1.18 -12.02 -2.12
C PHE A 221 -2.47 -11.21 -1.95
N ASN A 222 -3.63 -11.85 -1.98
CA ASN A 222 -4.94 -11.22 -1.89
C ASN A 222 -5.58 -11.52 -0.54
N VAL A 223 -6.17 -10.49 0.06
CA VAL A 223 -6.86 -10.56 1.36
C VAL A 223 -8.29 -10.07 1.19
N ALA A 224 -9.25 -10.78 1.78
CA ALA A 224 -10.64 -10.35 1.90
C ALA A 224 -11.16 -10.53 3.33
N PHE A 225 -11.98 -9.58 3.79
CA PHE A 225 -12.79 -9.70 4.98
C PHE A 225 -14.26 -9.80 4.60
N GLU A 226 -14.94 -10.84 5.06
CA GLU A 226 -16.35 -11.11 4.86
C GLU A 226 -17.07 -10.99 6.22
N GLY A 227 -17.84 -9.93 6.41
CA GLY A 227 -18.58 -9.63 7.63
C GLY A 227 -19.98 -10.25 7.70
N GLY A 228 -20.43 -10.92 6.63
CA GLY A 228 -21.81 -11.34 6.44
C GLY A 228 -22.65 -10.27 5.72
N GLY A 229 -23.97 -10.35 5.86
CA GLY A 229 -24.90 -9.47 5.16
C GLY A 229 -25.36 -9.99 3.80
N LEU A 230 -25.98 -9.11 3.02
CA LEU A 230 -26.67 -9.44 1.77
C LEU A 230 -25.72 -9.55 0.57
N ILE A 231 -24.61 -8.79 0.58
CA ILE A 231 -23.67 -8.72 -0.55
C ILE A 231 -22.30 -9.22 -0.09
N GLY A 232 -21.94 -10.43 -0.52
CA GLY A 232 -20.66 -11.05 -0.20
C GLY A 232 -19.45 -10.46 -0.94
N THR A 233 -18.27 -10.80 -0.45
CA THR A 233 -16.96 -10.31 -0.91
C THR A 233 -16.19 -11.28 -1.81
N VAL A 234 -16.71 -12.50 -1.98
CA VAL A 234 -16.06 -13.59 -2.73
C VAL A 234 -14.73 -13.95 -2.08
N GLU A 235 -14.76 -14.10 -0.75
CA GLU A 235 -13.61 -14.33 0.13
C GLU A 235 -12.85 -15.62 -0.21
N ASP A 236 -13.56 -16.63 -0.71
CA ASP A 236 -13.06 -17.94 -1.14
C ASP A 236 -12.09 -17.89 -2.32
N THR A 237 -12.09 -16.80 -3.10
CA THR A 237 -11.15 -16.59 -4.22
C THR A 237 -9.85 -15.86 -3.84
N ASN A 238 -9.67 -15.55 -2.55
CA ASN A 238 -8.50 -14.83 -2.04
C ASN A 238 -7.45 -15.81 -1.48
N ASP A 239 -6.19 -15.36 -1.41
CA ASP A 239 -5.12 -16.16 -0.80
C ASP A 239 -5.37 -16.34 0.71
N ILE A 240 -5.99 -15.34 1.35
CA ILE A 240 -6.64 -15.47 2.65
C ILE A 240 -7.99 -14.73 2.66
N GLY A 241 -9.03 -15.44 3.11
CA GLY A 241 -10.35 -14.90 3.36
C GLY A 241 -10.70 -15.06 4.83
N LEU A 242 -11.11 -13.97 5.49
CA LEU A 242 -11.58 -14.00 6.87
C LEU A 242 -13.10 -13.88 6.85
N LYS A 243 -13.81 -14.94 7.22
CA LYS A 243 -15.27 -15.00 7.17
C LYS A 243 -15.86 -14.96 8.56
N ALA A 244 -16.68 -13.95 8.83
CA ALA A 244 -17.42 -13.85 10.07
C ALA A 244 -18.40 -15.02 10.19
N VAL A 245 -18.35 -15.70 11.34
CA VAL A 245 -19.25 -16.78 11.71
C VAL A 245 -19.86 -16.48 13.07
N ARG A 246 -21.17 -16.72 13.19
CA ARG A 246 -21.89 -16.60 14.45
C ARG A 246 -22.00 -17.97 15.11
N ILE A 247 -21.63 -18.04 16.39
CA ILE A 247 -21.84 -19.19 17.26
C ILE A 247 -23.01 -18.86 18.19
N ASP A 248 -24.18 -19.47 17.95
CA ASP A 248 -25.40 -19.19 18.71
C ASP A 248 -25.51 -19.98 20.03
N GLN A 249 -24.72 -21.06 20.16
CA GLN A 249 -24.65 -21.88 21.37
C GLN A 249 -23.21 -22.31 21.61
N PRO A 250 -22.75 -22.43 22.88
CA PRO A 250 -21.39 -22.85 23.18
C PRO A 250 -21.02 -24.15 22.46
N GLN A 251 -19.87 -24.15 21.80
CA GLN A 251 -19.38 -25.31 21.06
C GLN A 251 -18.18 -25.93 21.78
N LYS A 252 -18.15 -27.26 21.91
CA LYS A 252 -16.96 -27.96 22.38
C LYS A 252 -15.94 -28.11 21.25
N HIS A 253 -14.70 -27.70 21.51
CA HIS A 253 -13.56 -27.91 20.62
C HIS A 253 -12.40 -28.52 21.41
N GLY A 254 -12.29 -29.86 21.36
CA GLY A 254 -11.38 -30.61 22.22
C GLY A 254 -11.75 -30.43 23.69
N ASP A 255 -10.76 -30.05 24.51
CA ASP A 255 -10.94 -29.78 25.95
C ASP A 255 -11.40 -28.34 26.25
N SER A 256 -11.55 -27.50 25.21
CA SER A 256 -11.96 -26.09 25.35
C SER A 256 -13.41 -25.88 24.90
N GLU A 257 -14.06 -24.88 25.49
CA GLU A 257 -15.39 -24.43 25.09
C GLU A 257 -15.28 -23.08 24.37
N ILE A 258 -15.87 -22.98 23.19
CA ILE A 258 -15.98 -21.73 22.43
C ILE A 258 -17.29 -21.06 22.84
N PRO A 259 -17.25 -19.86 23.46
CA PRO A 259 -18.47 -19.19 23.89
C PRO A 259 -19.30 -18.68 22.71
N VAL A 260 -20.53 -18.25 23.01
CA VAL A 260 -21.41 -17.57 22.05
C VAL A 260 -20.78 -16.26 21.61
N GLY A 261 -20.77 -15.99 20.31
CA GLY A 261 -20.13 -14.79 19.76
C GLY A 261 -20.00 -14.79 18.25
N VAL A 262 -19.39 -13.74 17.72
CA VAL A 262 -18.98 -13.63 16.31
C VAL A 262 -17.47 -13.78 16.23
N TYR A 263 -17.01 -14.67 15.35
CA TYR A 263 -15.61 -15.04 15.17
C TYR A 263 -15.24 -15.01 13.69
N PHE A 264 -13.95 -15.13 13.38
CA PHE A 264 -13.42 -15.33 12.02
C PHE A 264 -12.73 -16.68 11.91
#